data_AF-A0AAV6YDN4-F1
#
_entry.id   AF-A0AAV6YDN4-F1
#
_cell.length_a   1.000
_cell.length_b   1.000
_cell.length_c   1.000
_cell.angle_alpha   90.00
_cell.angle_beta   90.00
_cell.angle_gamma   90.00
#
_symmetry.space_group_name_H-M   'P 1'
#
loop_
_entity.id
_entity.type
_entity.pdbx_description
1 polymer ?
#
loop_
_entity_poly.entity_id
_entity_poly.type
_entity_poly.pdbx_seq_one_letter_code
_entity_poly.pdbx_strand_id
1 'polypeptide(L)' 'MPSTILWASDIWGKVYTLSTDGQQWELCKDGQLEFKRISAVQACCWGIASDHHIYIYVHASDLPIRYQEETYENQV' A
#
# COMPACT_ATOMS: atom_id res chain seq x y z
N MET A 1 -3.73 15.30 18.19
CA MET A 1 -3.81 13.89 17.75
C MET A 1 -2.66 13.66 16.77
N PRO A 2 -2.00 12.50 16.75
CA PRO A 2 -1.00 12.20 15.72
C PRO A 2 -1.65 12.27 14.35
N SER A 3 -0.93 12.80 13.35
CA SER A 3 -1.43 12.82 11.98
C SER A 3 -1.54 11.40 11.44
N THR A 4 -2.57 11.20 10.60
CA THR A 4 -2.82 9.95 9.89
C THR A 4 -2.75 10.20 8.39
N ILE A 5 -2.73 9.14 7.58
CA ILE A 5 -2.59 9.25 6.14
C ILE A 5 -3.87 8.77 5.47
N LEU A 6 -4.47 9.64 4.66
CA LEU A 6 -5.54 9.30 3.73
C LEU A 6 -4.94 8.82 2.40
N TRP A 7 -5.62 7.88 1.76
CA TRP A 7 -5.20 7.27 0.50
C TRP A 7 -6.31 7.41 -0.54
N ALA A 8 -5.95 7.76 -1.76
CA ALA A 8 -6.88 7.86 -2.89
C ALA A 8 -6.22 7.41 -4.19
N SER A 9 -7.02 6.96 -5.15
CA SER A 9 -6.59 6.69 -6.51
C SER A 9 -7.38 7.53 -7.51
N ASP A 10 -6.75 7.95 -8.60
CA ASP A 10 -7.42 8.63 -9.71
C ASP A 10 -7.91 7.65 -10.80
N ILE A 11 -8.46 8.19 -11.89
CA ILE A 11 -8.97 7.40 -13.02
C ILE A 11 -7.87 6.71 -13.85
N TRP A 12 -6.62 7.12 -13.70
CA TRP A 12 -5.46 6.51 -14.35
C TRP A 12 -4.77 5.48 -13.43
N GLY A 13 -5.33 5.25 -12.23
CA GLY A 13 -4.78 4.32 -11.25
C GLY A 13 -3.59 4.86 -10.48
N LYS A 14 -3.28 6.16 -10.56
CA LYS A 14 -2.23 6.77 -9.74
C LYS A 14 -2.70 6.87 -8.31
N VAL A 15 -1.82 6.55 -7.37
CA VAL A 15 -2.11 6.57 -5.93
C VAL A 15 -1.53 7.83 -5.30
N TYR A 16 -2.35 8.48 -4.49
CA TYR A 16 -2.02 9.69 -3.76
C TYR A 16 -2.21 9.49 -2.26
N THR A 17 -1.39 10.19 -1.49
CA THR A 17 -1.46 10.26 -0.03
C THR A 17 -1.70 11.69 0.42
N LEU A 18 -2.54 11.88 1.43
CA LEU A 18 -2.73 13.16 2.11
C LEU A 18 -2.57 12.94 3.62
N SER A 19 -1.59 13.59 4.22
CA SER A 19 -1.50 13.66 5.67
C SER A 19 -2.64 14.51 6.23
N THR A 20 -3.26 14.09 7.33
CA THR A 20 -4.39 14.84 7.93
C THR A 20 -3.99 16.18 8.55
N ASP A 21 -2.70 16.44 8.73
CA ASP A 21 -2.14 17.76 9.08
C ASP A 21 -1.62 18.53 7.84
N GLY A 22 -1.66 17.90 6.67
CA GLY A 22 -1.26 18.46 5.39
C GLY A 22 -2.42 19.15 4.66
N GLN A 23 -2.08 19.80 3.55
CA GLN A 23 -3.05 20.57 2.75
C GLN A 23 -3.15 20.11 1.29
N GLN A 24 -2.31 19.17 0.86
CA GLN A 24 -2.24 18.74 -0.53
C GLN A 24 -2.03 17.24 -0.64
N TRP A 25 -2.58 16.67 -1.71
CA TRP A 25 -2.33 15.28 -2.10
C TRP A 25 -0.95 15.18 -2.75
N GLU A 26 -0.17 14.23 -2.28
CA GLU A 26 1.16 13.92 -2.82
C GLU A 26 1.10 12.59 -3.58
N LEU A 27 1.77 12.52 -4.72
CA LEU A 27 1.87 11.27 -5.47
C LEU A 27 2.72 10.26 -4.67
N CYS A 28 2.22 9.02 -4.54
CA CYS A 28 2.95 7.96 -3.87
C CYS A 28 4.28 7.68 -4.59
N LYS A 29 5.37 7.51 -3.82
CA LYS A 29 6.75 7.41 -4.34
C LYS A 29 6.95 6.26 -5.33
N ASP A 30 6.16 5.20 -5.22
CA ASP A 30 6.15 4.05 -6.14
C ASP A 30 5.16 4.23 -7.31
N GLY A 31 5.07 5.45 -7.83
CA GLY A 31 4.07 5.88 -8.83
C GLY A 31 4.21 5.28 -10.24
N GLN A 32 5.00 4.22 -10.41
CA GLN A 32 5.09 3.47 -11.67
C GLN A 32 3.96 2.43 -11.79
N LEU A 33 3.35 2.03 -10.68
CA LEU A 33 2.25 1.07 -10.67
C LEU A 33 0.91 1.79 -10.75
N GLU A 34 0.04 1.27 -11.62
CA GLU A 34 -1.34 1.71 -11.75
C GLU A 34 -2.26 0.77 -10.97
N PHE A 35 -3.09 1.31 -10.09
CA PHE A 35 -3.97 0.57 -9.20
C PHE A 35 -5.43 0.64 -9.61
N LYS A 36 -6.10 -0.51 -9.61
CA LYS A 36 -7.55 -0.62 -9.84
C LYS A 36 -8.35 -0.41 -8.54
N ARG A 37 -7.76 -0.77 -7.41
CA ARG A 37 -8.35 -0.64 -6.08
C ARG A 37 -7.26 -0.54 -5.02
N ILE A 38 -7.50 0.31 -4.03
CA ILE A 38 -6.67 0.42 -2.83
C ILE A 38 -7.56 0.37 -1.58
N SER A 39 -6.98 -0.05 -0.46
CA SER A 39 -7.60 -0.01 0.86
C SER A 39 -6.52 0.20 1.91
N ALA A 40 -6.81 1.00 2.93
CA ALA A 40 -5.85 1.35 3.95
C ALA A 40 -6.39 1.03 5.35
N VAL A 41 -5.47 0.63 6.22
CA VAL A 41 -5.64 0.50 7.66
C VAL A 41 -4.54 1.30 8.36
N GLN A 42 -4.57 1.40 9.68
CA GLN A 42 -3.63 2.25 10.43
C GLN A 42 -2.15 1.92 10.18
N ALA A 43 -1.81 0.66 9.92
CA ALA A 43 -0.43 0.20 9.78
C ALA A 43 0.05 0.05 8.32
N CYS A 44 -0.86 0.01 7.35
CA CYS A 44 -0.51 -0.24 5.96
C CYS A 44 -1.60 0.18 4.97
N CYS A 45 -1.21 0.28 3.71
CA CYS A 45 -2.12 0.33 2.57
C CYS A 45 -1.83 -0.87 1.66
N TRP A 46 -2.88 -1.46 1.10
CA TRP A 46 -2.76 -2.54 0.12
C TRP A 46 -3.64 -2.25 -1.09
N GLY A 47 -3.27 -2.83 -2.23
CA GLY A 47 -4.00 -2.61 -3.47
C GLY A 47 -3.82 -3.71 -4.49
N ILE A 48 -4.72 -3.73 -5.46
CA ILE A 48 -4.68 -4.61 -6.62
C ILE A 48 -4.28 -3.74 -7.82
N ALA A 49 -3.13 -4.04 -8.40
CA ALA A 49 -2.60 -3.32 -9.55
C ALA A 49 -3.21 -3.81 -10.86
N SER A 50 -2.96 -3.06 -11.94
CA SER A 50 -3.45 -3.38 -13.28
C SER A 50 -2.89 -4.68 -13.84
N ASP A 51 -1.72 -5.10 -13.35
CA ASP A 51 -1.07 -6.38 -13.66
C ASP A 51 -1.65 -7.59 -12.90
N HIS A 52 -2.68 -7.37 -12.07
CA HIS A 52 -3.38 -8.38 -11.24
C HIS A 52 -2.59 -8.88 -10.03
N HIS A 53 -1.44 -8.28 -9.70
CA HIS A 53 -0.75 -8.57 -8.45
C HIS A 53 -1.26 -7.71 -7.29
N ILE A 54 -1.06 -8.23 -6.07
CA ILE A 54 -1.33 -7.52 -4.83
C ILE A 54 -0.04 -6.88 -4.33
N TYR A 55 -0.12 -5.59 -4.01
CA TYR A 55 0.99 -4.83 -3.44
C TYR A 55 0.61 -4.32 -2.05
N ILE A 56 1.61 -4.24 -1.17
CA ILE A 56 1.45 -3.74 0.19
C ILE A 56 2.51 -2.66 0.48
N TYR A 57 2.04 -1.52 0.97
CA TYR A 57 2.85 -0.47 1.55
C TYR A 57 2.71 -0.52 3.06
N VAL A 58 3.79 -0.87 3.77
CA VAL A 58 3.80 -0.94 5.23
C VAL A 58 4.47 0.32 5.79
N HIS A 59 3.80 1.00 6.72
CA HIS A 59 4.40 2.14 7.41
C HIS A 59 5.60 1.67 8.25
N ALA A 60 6.57 2.55 8.47
CA ALA A 60 7.71 2.25 9.33
C ALA A 60 7.21 1.76 10.71
N SER A 61 7.63 0.55 11.08
CA SER A 61 7.20 -0.13 12.31
C SER A 61 8.33 -1.01 12.83
N ASP A 62 8.42 -1.13 14.15
CA ASP A 62 9.36 -2.03 14.82
C ASP A 62 8.89 -3.51 14.78
N LEU A 63 7.65 -3.75 14.32
CA LEU A 63 7.10 -5.09 14.20
C LEU A 63 7.59 -5.77 12.91
N PRO A 64 8.21 -6.95 12.99
CA PRO A 64 8.63 -7.68 11.79
C PRO A 64 7.40 -8.15 11.01
N ILE A 65 7.48 -8.03 9.68
CA ILE A 65 6.48 -8.59 8.77
C ILE A 65 6.67 -10.11 8.75
N ARG A 66 5.64 -10.85 9.19
CA ARG A 66 5.60 -12.32 9.07
C ARG A 66 4.88 -12.68 7.78
N TYR A 67 5.46 -13.59 7.02
CA TYR A 67 4.80 -14.21 5.88
C TYR A 67 4.53 -15.67 6.22
N GLN A 68 3.36 -16.18 5.82
CA GLN A 68 3.09 -17.62 5.88
C GLN A 68 3.84 -18.28 4.73
N GLU A 69 4.71 -19.21 5.07
CA GLU A 69 5.41 -20.05 4.10
C GLU A 69 4.80 -21.45 4.16
N GLU A 70 4.42 -21.99 3.00
CA GLU A 70 4.04 -23.39 2.86
C GLU A 70 5.17 -24.11 2.13
N THR A 71 5.76 -25.10 2.78
CA THR A 71 6.78 -25.98 2.18
C THR A 71 6.23 -27.40 2.10
N TYR A 72 6.38 -28.02 0.93
CA TYR A 72 6.03 -29.42 0.71
C TYR A 72 7.28 -30.28 0.84
N GLU A 73 7.16 -31.50 1.39
CA GLU A 73 8.27 -32.39 1.78
C GLU A 73 9.28 -32.72 0.65
N ASN A 74 8.96 -32.39 -0.61
CA ASN A 74 9.80 -32.70 -1.79
C ASN A 74 9.90 -31.54 -2.82
N GLN A 75 9.72 -30.28 -2.41
CA GLN A 75 10.05 -29.15 -3.30
C GLN A 75 11.58 -29.02 -3.44
N VAL A 76 12.08 -29.15 -4.68
CA VAL A 76 13.50 -28.98 -5.07
C VAL A 76 13.72 -27.57 -5.57
#